data_AF-Q1W399-F1
#
_entry.id   AF-Q1W399-F1
#
_cell.length_a   1.000
_cell.length_b   1.000
_cell.length_c   1.000
_cell.angle_alpha   90.00
_cell.angle_beta   90.00
_cell.angle_gamma   90.00
#
_symmetry.space_group_name_H-M   'P 1'
#
loop_
_entity.id
_entity.type
_entity.pdbx_description
1 polymer ?
#
loop_
_entity_poly.entity_id
_entity_poly.type
_entity_poly.pdbx_seq_one_letter_code
_entity_poly.pdbx_strand_id
1 'polypeptide(L)'
;LSVARPRYIIEGEGVFGVPNFPQTEAHHILVLGPGEGLSVWNKSSSAKLRFILVGGLPLNEPVVQRGPFVMNSQREIEKTIEDYYYGRNGFEMARHWRSN
;
A
#
# COMPACT_ATOMS: atom_id res chain seq x y z
N LEU A 1 -12.58 6.33 13.83
CA LEU A 1 -11.58 5.32 13.38
C LEU A 1 -10.98 5.80 12.06
N SER A 2 -9.69 6.14 12.05
CA SER A 2 -9.02 6.64 10.85
C SER A 2 -8.67 5.46 9.95
N VAL A 3 -9.41 5.27 8.86
CA VAL A 3 -9.08 4.29 7.82
C VAL A 3 -7.95 4.90 6.99
N ALA A 4 -6.76 4.30 6.98
CA ALA A 4 -5.73 4.70 6.04
C ALA A 4 -6.23 4.33 4.64
N ARG A 5 -6.57 5.34 3.83
CA ARG A 5 -7.03 5.14 2.46
C ARG A 5 -6.08 5.82 1.48
N PRO A 6 -4.94 5.19 1.15
CA PRO A 6 -4.08 5.68 0.09
C PRO A 6 -4.77 5.47 -1.26
N ARG A 7 -4.61 6.45 -2.15
CA ARG A 7 -5.07 6.37 -3.54
C ARG A 7 -3.87 6.47 -4.45
N TYR A 8 -3.83 5.68 -5.51
CA TYR A 8 -2.80 5.80 -6.55
C TYR A 8 -3.46 6.13 -7.88
N ILE A 9 -3.12 7.28 -8.45
CA ILE A 9 -3.61 7.67 -9.77
C ILE A 9 -2.71 7.02 -10.82
N ILE A 10 -3.30 6.20 -11.67
CA ILE A 10 -2.57 5.46 -12.71
C ILE A 10 -2.52 6.28 -14.00
N GLU A 11 -3.60 6.98 -14.32
CA GLU A 11 -3.76 7.66 -15.60
C GLU A 11 -4.72 8.84 -15.48
N GLY A 12 -4.41 9.92 -16.19
CA GLY A 12 -5.22 11.13 -16.26
C GLY A 12 -5.14 12.00 -15.01
N GLU A 13 -6.09 12.91 -14.90
CA GLU A 13 -6.14 13.93 -13.86
C GLU A 13 -7.53 13.96 -13.22
N GLY A 14 -7.58 14.08 -11.89
CA GLY A 14 -8.82 14.06 -11.16
C GLY A 14 -8.84 15.08 -10.03
N VAL A 15 -10.04 15.54 -9.68
CA VAL A 15 -10.29 16.27 -8.44
C VAL A 15 -10.84 15.30 -7.41
N PHE A 16 -10.28 15.30 -6.21
CA PHE A 16 -10.61 14.32 -5.18
C PHE A 16 -11.03 14.99 -3.86
N GLY A 17 -12.09 14.47 -3.25
CA GLY A 17 -12.59 14.93 -1.95
C GLY A 17 -13.48 16.16 -2.06
N VAL A 18 -12.93 17.31 -2.46
CA VAL A 18 -13.68 18.58 -2.61
C VAL A 18 -13.69 19.08 -4.06
N PRO A 19 -14.82 19.54 -4.63
CA PRO A 19 -14.94 19.89 -6.05
C PRO A 19 -13.97 20.98 -6.55
N ASN A 20 -13.50 21.82 -5.63
CA ASN A 20 -12.59 22.94 -5.90
C ASN A 20 -11.15 22.66 -5.45
N PHE A 21 -10.83 21.41 -5.09
CA PHE A 21 -9.44 21.02 -4.88
C PHE A 21 -8.68 21.10 -6.21
N PRO A 22 -7.38 21.46 -6.19
CA PRO A 22 -6.54 21.35 -7.38
C PRO A 22 -6.62 19.95 -8.00
N GLN A 23 -6.56 19.88 -9.33
CA GLN A 23 -6.42 18.59 -10.02
C GLN A 23 -5.13 17.91 -9.57
N THR A 24 -5.22 16.60 -9.35
CA THR A 24 -4.07 15.76 -9.08
C THR A 24 -3.80 14.91 -10.30
N GLU A 25 -2.56 14.95 -10.77
CA GLU A 25 -2.07 14.18 -11.92
C GLU A 25 -1.74 12.73 -11.56
N ALA A 26 -1.51 11.91 -12.59
CA ALA A 26 -1.03 10.54 -12.45
C ALA A 26 0.25 10.43 -11.59
N HIS A 27 0.48 9.22 -11.06
CA HIS A 27 1.64 8.84 -10.24
C HIS A 27 1.74 9.51 -8.87
N HIS A 28 0.63 10.07 -8.38
CA HIS A 28 0.54 10.59 -7.02
C HIS A 28 -0.14 9.60 -6.07
N ILE A 29 0.36 9.57 -4.83
CA ILE A 29 -0.33 8.94 -3.70
C ILE A 29 -1.07 10.01 -2.90
N LEU A 30 -2.39 9.89 -2.82
CA LEU A 30 -3.21 10.79 -2.01
C LEU A 30 -3.68 10.08 -0.74
N VAL A 31 -3.18 10.51 0.42
CA VAL A 31 -3.64 10.04 1.73
C VAL A 31 -4.96 10.74 2.08
N LEU A 32 -5.97 9.96 2.45
CA LEU A 32 -7.27 10.46 2.87
C LEU A 32 -7.35 10.68 4.37
N GLY A 33 -7.97 11.80 4.75
CA GLY A 33 -8.42 12.01 6.12
C GLY A 33 -9.68 11.20 6.46
N PRO A 34 -10.17 11.32 7.70
CA PRO A 34 -11.41 10.70 8.14
C PRO A 34 -12.61 11.13 7.28
N GLY A 35 -13.53 10.19 7.03
CA GLY A 35 -14.77 10.46 6.30
C GLY A 35 -15.50 9.18 5.88
N GLU A 36 -16.79 9.31 5.60
CA GLU A 36 -17.63 8.15 5.24
C GLU A 36 -17.56 7.78 3.75
N GLY A 37 -17.13 8.71 2.89
CA GLY A 37 -17.06 8.49 1.46
C GLY A 37 -15.95 9.28 0.78
N LEU A 38 -15.78 9.03 -0.52
CA LEU A 38 -14.88 9.74 -1.41
C LEU A 38 -15.64 10.18 -2.65
N SER A 39 -15.68 11.48 -2.91
CA SER A 39 -16.13 12.03 -4.19
C SER A 39 -14.94 12.26 -5.11
N VAL A 40 -15.12 11.96 -6.40
CA VAL A 40 -14.10 12.12 -7.44
C VAL A 40 -14.74 12.73 -8.68
N TRP A 41 -14.07 13.70 -9.28
CA TRP A 41 -14.50 14.35 -10.51
C TRP A 41 -13.40 14.23 -11.57
N ASN A 42 -13.74 13.68 -12.73
CA ASN A 42 -12.95 13.85 -13.94
C ASN A 42 -13.45 15.10 -14.67
N LYS A 43 -12.64 16.17 -14.68
CA LYS A 43 -12.99 17.43 -15.37
C LYS A 43 -12.59 17.43 -16.85
N SER A 44 -11.90 16.40 -17.32
CA SER A 44 -11.53 16.27 -18.73
C SER A 44 -12.70 15.78 -19.58
N SER A 45 -12.88 16.40 -20.75
CA SER A 45 -13.89 15.98 -21.73
C SER A 45 -13.40 14.85 -22.65
N SER A 46 -12.10 14.61 -22.73
CA SER A 46 -11.49 13.67 -23.67
C SER A 46 -10.56 12.63 -23.01
N ALA A 47 -9.97 12.95 -21.87
CA ALA A 47 -9.06 12.05 -21.16
C ALA A 47 -9.81 11.20 -20.13
N LYS A 48 -9.40 9.93 -20.02
CA LYS A 48 -9.89 9.01 -18.98
C LYS A 48 -9.13 9.25 -17.68
N LEU A 49 -9.83 9.09 -16.56
CA LEU A 49 -9.23 9.04 -15.22
C LEU A 49 -9.26 7.59 -14.73
N ARG A 50 -8.09 7.05 -14.37
CA ARG A 50 -7.96 5.71 -13.79
C ARG A 50 -7.13 5.77 -12.51
N PHE A 51 -7.70 5.24 -11.42
CA PHE A 51 -7.06 5.25 -10.11
C PHE A 51 -7.44 4.01 -9.31
N ILE A 52 -6.63 3.68 -8.31
CA ILE A 52 -6.93 2.65 -7.30
C ILE A 52 -7.27 3.34 -6.00
N LEU A 53 -8.36 2.91 -5.37
CA LEU A 53 -8.68 3.22 -3.98
C LEU A 53 -8.37 2.00 -3.12
N VAL A 54 -7.41 2.13 -2.21
CA VAL A 54 -7.08 1.11 -1.23
C VAL A 54 -7.58 1.58 0.13
N GLY A 55 -8.17 0.69 0.92
CA GLY A 55 -8.59 0.97 2.28
C GLY A 55 -8.58 -0.28 3.14
N GLY A 56 -8.31 -0.11 4.43
CA GLY A 56 -8.29 -1.22 5.39
C GLY A 56 -8.42 -0.72 6.83
N LEU A 57 -8.89 -1.60 7.71
CA LEU A 57 -8.88 -1.34 9.14
C LEU A 57 -7.43 -1.41 9.65
N PRO A 58 -6.94 -0.39 10.38
CA PRO A 58 -5.61 -0.48 10.99
C PRO A 58 -5.55 -1.67 11.96
N LEU A 59 -4.51 -2.50 11.83
CA LEU A 59 -4.29 -3.64 12.73
C LEU A 59 -3.95 -3.19 14.16
N ASN A 60 -3.39 -1.98 14.32
CA ASN A 60 -2.93 -1.43 15.60
C ASN A 60 -1.89 -2.31 16.31
N GLU A 61 -1.09 -3.02 15.55
CA GLU A 61 0.04 -3.81 16.05
C GLU A 61 1.36 -3.11 15.74
N PRO A 62 2.44 -3.36 16.51
CA PRO A 62 3.76 -2.87 16.16
C PRO A 62 4.19 -3.40 14.78
N VAL A 63 4.90 -2.56 14.02
CA VAL A 63 5.46 -2.92 12.72
C VAL A 63 6.97 -2.76 12.81
N VAL A 64 7.69 -3.87 12.68
CA VAL A 64 9.15 -3.91 12.60
C VAL A 64 9.51 -4.52 11.24
N GLN A 65 10.26 -3.77 10.42
CA GLN A 65 10.64 -4.18 9.07
C GLN A 65 12.16 -4.27 8.92
N ARG A 66 12.64 -5.36 8.31
CA ARG A 66 14.03 -5.49 7.86
C ARG A 66 14.08 -6.19 6.50
N GLY A 67 14.39 -5.43 5.46
CA GLY A 67 14.41 -5.93 4.09
C GLY A 67 13.05 -6.48 3.67
N PRO A 68 12.95 -7.75 3.23
CA PRO A 68 11.70 -8.35 2.76
C PRO A 68 10.77 -8.81 3.90
N PHE A 69 11.20 -8.73 5.15
CA PHE A 69 10.46 -9.28 6.29
C PHE A 69 9.84 -8.16 7.14
N VAL A 70 8.57 -8.37 7.51
CA VAL A 70 7.79 -7.49 8.39
C VAL A 70 7.19 -8.37 9.49
N MET A 71 7.47 -8.05 10.76
CA MET A 71 6.98 -8.76 11.95
C MET A 71 6.56 -7.76 13.04
N ASN A 72 6.05 -8.25 14.16
CA ASN A 72 5.59 -7.41 15.28
C ASN A 72 6.71 -7.10 16.30
N SER A 73 7.87 -7.75 16.22
CA SER A 73 9.01 -7.49 17.13
C SER A 73 10.39 -7.70 16.50
N GLN A 74 11.41 -7.08 17.10
CA GLN A 74 12.81 -7.24 16.69
C GLN A 74 13.30 -8.71 16.82
N ARG A 75 12.85 -9.40 17.88
CA ARG A 75 13.19 -10.83 18.11
C ARG A 75 12.62 -11.73 17.01
N GLU A 76 11.39 -11.47 16.56
CA GLU A 76 10.80 -12.22 15.45
C GLU A 76 11.56 -11.97 14.15
N ILE A 77 11.93 -10.72 13.87
CA ILE A 77 12.79 -10.38 12.72
C ILE A 77 14.13 -11.12 12.75
N GLU A 78 14.77 -11.24 13.92
CA GLU A 78 16.01 -12.00 14.07
C GLU A 78 15.82 -13.48 13.77
N LYS A 79 14.78 -14.09 14.34
CA LYS A 79 14.42 -15.48 14.08
C LYS A 79 14.08 -15.73 12.61
N THR A 80 13.29 -14.88 11.97
CA THR A 80 12.91 -15.04 10.55
C THR A 80 14.12 -14.99 9.62
N ILE A 81 15.08 -14.12 9.93
CA ILE A 81 16.34 -14.10 9.17
C ILE A 81 17.14 -15.38 9.38
N GLU A 82 17.23 -15.90 10.61
CA GLU A 82 17.84 -17.20 10.88
C GLU A 82 17.14 -18.32 10.06
N ASP A 83 15.81 -18.37 10.12
CA ASP A 83 14.99 -19.36 9.42
C ASP A 83 15.18 -19.30 7.91
N TYR A 84 15.27 -18.09 7.33
CA TYR A 84 15.58 -17.89 5.92
C TYR A 84 16.97 -18.42 5.57
N TYR A 85 18.01 -18.04 6.33
CA TYR A 85 19.39 -18.48 6.05
C TYR A 85 19.55 -20.00 6.17
N TYR A 86 18.88 -20.62 7.14
CA TYR A 86 18.96 -22.06 7.33
C TYR A 86 17.88 -22.86 6.57
N GLY A 87 16.98 -22.21 5.83
CA GLY A 87 15.92 -22.86 5.07
C GLY A 87 14.99 -23.68 5.96
N ARG A 88 14.44 -23.08 7.02
CA ARG A 88 13.55 -23.72 8.00
C ARG A 88 12.28 -22.88 8.19
N ASN A 89 11.27 -23.44 8.85
CA ASN A 89 10.03 -22.77 9.26
C ASN A 89 9.33 -22.05 8.09
N GLY A 90 9.20 -22.72 6.94
CA GLY A 90 8.55 -22.19 5.74
C GLY A 90 9.50 -21.78 4.61
N PHE A 91 10.82 -21.79 4.85
CA PHE A 91 11.85 -21.50 3.83
C PHE A 91 12.59 -22.75 3.30
N GLU A 92 12.06 -23.96 3.52
CA GLU A 92 12.72 -25.22 3.19
C GLU A 92 13.08 -25.31 1.70
N MET A 93 12.22 -24.76 0.83
CA MET A 93 12.41 -24.79 -0.62
C MET A 93 13.41 -23.73 -1.13
N ALA A 94 13.76 -22.73 -0.32
CA ALA A 94 14.63 -21.63 -0.74
C ALA A 94 16.05 -22.09 -1.14
N ARG A 95 16.53 -23.21 -0.58
CA ARG A 95 17.88 -23.74 -0.86
C ARG A 95 18.04 -24.30 -2.27
N HIS A 96 16.96 -24.80 -2.85
CA HIS A 96 17.00 -25.52 -4.13
C HIS A 96 16.21 -24.82 -5.23
N TRP A 97 15.39 -23.84 -4.87
CA TRP A 97 14.61 -23.08 -5.83
C TRP A 97 15.51 -22.15 -6.66
N ARG A 98 15.27 -22.17 -7.97
CA ARG A 98 15.77 -21.18 -8.92
C ARG A 98 14.62 -20.86 -9.89
N SER A 99 14.47 -19.60 -10.25
CA SER A 99 13.60 -19.23 -11.37
C SER A 99 14.20 -19.74 -12.68
N ASN A 100 13.35 -20.12 -13.62
CA ASN A 100 13.74 -20.44 -15.00
C ASN A 100 14.29 -19.23 -15.74
#